data_AF-A0A550H6E2-F1
#
_entry.id   AF-A0A550H6E2-F1
#
_cell.length_a   1.000
_cell.length_b   1.000
_cell.length_c   1.000
_cell.angle_alpha   90.00
_cell.angle_beta   90.00
_cell.angle_gamma   90.00
#
_symmetry.space_group_name_H-M   'P 1'
#
loop_
_entity.id
_entity.type
_entity.pdbx_description
1 polymer ?
#
loop_
_entity_poly.entity_id
_entity_poly.type
_entity_poly.pdbx_seq_one_letter_code
_entity_poly.pdbx_strand_id
1 'polypeptide(L)'
;MVRHLRIISADSSVAILNEEFTPLYLVASASVLVEKPYREAHSRLVKSIFKEAKNGYEVIVGEVELCRDLLGSVKADVVHLDLSLGSLPLEDLSPIQLSNMRISSKARQHLLRLLPRLRKVASEIKRVYGLDVLAIGKESIPVRVAELTAAAEAVLIACGQALEEKEELLLGLPSRCQPCMTGRRLYLHSLIASEHDVRGYAEDTEGVLGKVNMVETLNPCARGFRALQVKLKK
;
A
#
# COMPACT_ATOMS: atom_id res chain seq x y z
N MET A 1 -27.25 -18.10 5.40
CA MET A 1 -26.18 -17.80 4.41
C MET A 1 -25.24 -16.79 5.04
N VAL A 2 -23.92 -17.07 5.08
CA VAL A 2 -22.92 -16.09 5.54
C VAL A 2 -22.70 -15.09 4.39
N ARG A 3 -22.96 -13.80 4.61
CA ARG A 3 -22.66 -12.75 3.63
C ARG A 3 -21.14 -12.66 3.45
N HIS A 4 -20.67 -12.74 2.22
CA HIS A 4 -19.25 -12.53 1.91
C HIS A 4 -19.05 -11.07 1.53
N LEU A 5 -18.29 -10.35 2.36
CA LEU A 5 -17.95 -8.96 2.10
C LEU A 5 -16.90 -8.89 0.99
N ARG A 6 -17.09 -7.92 0.09
CA ARG A 6 -16.13 -7.48 -0.92
C ARG A 6 -15.57 -6.15 -0.49
N ILE A 7 -14.28 -6.09 -0.25
CA ILE A 7 -13.67 -4.92 0.38
C ILE A 7 -12.64 -4.33 -0.58
N ILE A 8 -12.75 -3.03 -0.83
CA ILE A 8 -11.68 -2.30 -1.52
C ILE A 8 -10.77 -1.66 -0.47
N SER A 9 -9.48 -1.68 -0.73
CA SER A 9 -8.50 -0.95 0.05
C SER A 9 -7.41 -0.42 -0.85
N ALA A 10 -6.62 0.53 -0.38
CA ALA A 10 -5.39 0.94 -1.03
C ALA A 10 -4.29 1.18 0.00
N ASP A 11 -3.05 1.10 -0.48
CA ASP A 11 -1.86 1.49 0.27
C ASP A 11 -0.74 1.92 -0.70
N SER A 12 0.25 2.64 -0.16
CA SER A 12 1.43 3.13 -0.88
C SER A 12 2.69 2.55 -0.26
N SER A 13 3.52 1.89 -1.06
CA SER A 13 4.53 1.00 -0.51
C SER A 13 5.87 0.99 -1.24
N VAL A 14 6.85 0.43 -0.53
CA VAL A 14 8.28 0.38 -0.83
C VAL A 14 8.93 1.76 -0.96
N ALA A 15 10.00 1.94 -0.21
CA ALA A 15 10.80 3.16 -0.28
C ALA A 15 12.14 2.88 -0.96
N ILE A 16 12.55 3.71 -1.92
CA ILE A 16 13.97 3.79 -2.31
C ILE A 16 14.72 4.38 -1.12
N LEU A 17 15.79 3.70 -0.71
CA LEU A 17 16.64 4.09 0.41
C LEU A 17 17.98 4.62 -0.11
N ASN A 18 18.60 5.50 0.68
CA ASN A 18 20.02 5.80 0.51
C ASN A 18 20.91 4.77 1.23
N GLU A 19 22.23 4.95 1.17
CA GLU A 19 23.22 4.05 1.79
C GLU A 19 23.08 3.94 3.32
N GLU A 20 22.55 4.97 3.98
CA GLU A 20 22.25 4.96 5.41
C GLU A 20 20.87 4.37 5.76
N PHE A 21 20.22 3.69 4.80
CA PHE A 21 18.88 3.09 4.94
C PHE A 21 17.77 4.11 5.24
N THR A 22 17.98 5.38 4.89
CA THR A 22 16.99 6.45 5.02
C THR A 22 16.07 6.46 3.80
N PRO A 23 14.74 6.46 3.98
CA PRO A 23 13.79 6.47 2.87
C PRO A 23 13.78 7.83 2.15
N LEU A 24 13.93 7.78 0.83
CA LEU A 24 13.91 8.93 -0.07
C LEU A 24 12.54 9.08 -0.74
N TYR A 25 12.07 8.05 -1.44
CA TYR A 25 10.86 8.08 -2.26
C TYR A 25 10.03 6.81 -2.09
N LEU A 26 8.71 6.95 -1.96
CA LEU A 26 7.75 5.86 -2.13
C LEU A 26 7.53 5.61 -3.62
N VAL A 27 7.53 4.36 -4.04
CA VAL A 27 7.58 4.01 -5.47
C VAL A 27 6.18 3.86 -6.08
N ALA A 28 5.29 3.09 -5.47
CA ALA A 28 3.97 2.80 -6.04
C ALA A 28 2.84 2.77 -5.00
N SER A 29 1.62 3.00 -5.48
CA SER A 29 0.38 2.75 -4.75
C SER A 29 -0.44 1.70 -5.48
N ALA A 30 -1.14 0.86 -4.73
CA ALA A 30 -2.09 -0.10 -5.28
C ALA A 30 -3.42 -0.02 -4.54
N SER A 31 -4.52 -0.04 -5.30
CA SER A 31 -5.85 -0.34 -4.80
C SER A 31 -6.21 -1.77 -5.16
N VAL A 32 -6.81 -2.49 -4.23
CA VAL A 32 -7.14 -3.90 -4.36
C VAL A 32 -8.59 -4.14 -4.00
N LEU A 33 -9.23 -5.04 -4.73
CA LEU A 33 -10.46 -5.69 -4.32
C LEU A 33 -10.10 -7.01 -3.64
N VAL A 34 -10.55 -7.19 -2.41
CA VAL A 34 -10.31 -8.40 -1.63
C VAL A 34 -11.65 -9.03 -1.28
N GLU A 35 -11.81 -10.29 -1.70
CA GLU A 35 -12.96 -11.13 -1.38
C GLU A 35 -12.51 -12.36 -0.60
N LYS A 36 -13.46 -13.18 -0.12
CA LYS A 36 -13.16 -14.45 0.55
C LYS A 36 -12.20 -15.29 -0.32
N PRO A 37 -11.10 -15.85 0.22
CA PRO A 37 -10.77 -16.04 1.65
C PRO A 37 -9.97 -14.90 2.30
N TYR A 38 -9.93 -13.71 1.70
CA TYR A 38 -9.29 -12.50 2.22
C TYR A 38 -7.76 -12.59 2.34
N ARG A 39 -7.11 -13.28 1.39
CA ARG A 39 -5.66 -13.56 1.45
C ARG A 39 -4.85 -12.89 0.35
N GLU A 40 -5.50 -12.47 -0.73
CA GLU A 40 -4.87 -11.90 -1.92
C GLU A 40 -5.87 -11.04 -2.69
N ALA A 41 -5.37 -10.11 -3.50
CA ALA A 41 -6.18 -9.27 -4.36
C ALA A 41 -6.86 -10.09 -5.47
N HIS A 42 -8.17 -9.94 -5.62
CA HIS A 42 -8.95 -10.52 -6.71
C HIS A 42 -8.92 -9.63 -7.96
N SER A 43 -8.84 -8.32 -7.74
CA SER A 43 -8.57 -7.31 -8.76
C SER A 43 -7.69 -6.23 -8.14
N ARG A 44 -6.91 -5.54 -8.96
CA ARG A 44 -6.07 -4.44 -8.50
C ARG A 44 -5.92 -3.35 -9.56
N LEU A 45 -5.69 -2.14 -9.09
CA LEU A 45 -5.29 -0.98 -9.88
C LEU A 45 -4.01 -0.42 -9.26
N VAL A 46 -3.00 -0.18 -10.08
CA VAL A 46 -1.65 0.18 -9.62
C VAL A 46 -1.23 1.49 -10.27
N LYS A 47 -0.52 2.33 -9.52
CA LYS A 47 0.04 3.60 -10.01
C LYS A 47 1.44 3.82 -9.45
N SER A 48 2.40 4.08 -10.33
CA SER A 48 3.71 4.60 -9.94
C SER A 48 3.55 6.03 -9.42
N ILE A 49 4.12 6.34 -8.25
CA ILE A 49 3.93 7.63 -7.58
C ILE A 49 5.22 8.42 -7.32
N PHE A 50 6.37 7.77 -7.14
CA PHE A 50 7.67 8.40 -6.84
C PHE A 50 7.57 9.63 -5.92
N LYS A 51 6.93 9.46 -4.76
CA LYS A 51 6.63 10.55 -3.83
C LYS A 51 7.66 10.60 -2.71
N GLU A 52 8.20 11.78 -2.39
CA GLU A 52 9.12 11.93 -1.26
C GLU A 52 8.55 11.36 0.05
N ALA A 53 9.32 10.51 0.72
CA ALA A 53 8.90 9.83 1.95
C ALA A 53 8.58 10.81 3.10
N LYS A 54 9.19 12.01 3.09
CA LYS A 54 8.91 13.09 4.07
C LYS A 54 7.46 13.57 4.02
N ASN A 55 6.79 13.43 2.87
CA ASN A 55 5.41 13.84 2.64
C ASN A 55 4.42 12.67 2.72
N GLY A 56 4.75 11.62 3.48
CA GLY A 56 3.98 10.37 3.55
C GLY A 56 2.52 10.48 3.98
N TYR A 57 2.03 11.63 4.47
CA TYR A 57 0.58 11.81 4.70
C TYR A 57 -0.17 12.18 3.41
N GLU A 58 0.48 12.80 2.43
CA GLU A 58 -0.18 13.25 1.19
C GLU A 58 -0.61 12.07 0.31
N VAL A 59 0.05 10.91 0.44
CA VAL A 59 -0.28 9.70 -0.33
C VAL A 59 -1.65 9.13 0.05
N ILE A 60 -2.12 9.37 1.27
CA ILE A 60 -3.42 8.89 1.77
C ILE A 60 -4.59 9.42 0.91
N VAL A 61 -4.47 10.64 0.39
CA VAL A 61 -5.48 11.18 -0.53
C VAL A 61 -5.46 10.41 -1.85
N GLY A 62 -4.25 10.12 -2.37
CA GLY A 62 -4.07 9.34 -3.58
C GLY A 62 -4.58 7.91 -3.44
N GLU A 63 -4.46 7.29 -2.27
CA GLU A 63 -5.01 5.97 -1.96
C GLU A 63 -6.53 5.94 -2.03
N VAL A 64 -7.21 6.91 -1.40
CA VAL A 64 -8.67 7.04 -1.47
C VAL A 64 -9.14 7.33 -2.90
N GLU A 65 -8.42 8.16 -3.65
CA GLU A 65 -8.69 8.41 -5.07
C GLU A 65 -8.53 7.12 -5.89
N LEU A 66 -7.50 6.30 -5.63
CA LEU A 66 -7.27 5.03 -6.32
C LEU A 66 -8.36 4.00 -6.00
N CYS A 67 -8.87 3.96 -4.76
CA CYS A 67 -10.04 3.17 -4.38
C CYS A 67 -11.28 3.57 -5.19
N ARG A 68 -11.54 4.88 -5.34
CA ARG A 68 -12.65 5.39 -6.15
C ARG A 68 -12.49 4.97 -7.61
N ASP A 69 -11.27 5.02 -8.14
CA ASP A 69 -11.01 4.68 -9.54
C ASP A 69 -11.21 3.17 -9.78
N LEU A 70 -10.79 2.31 -8.85
CA LEU A 70 -11.05 0.86 -8.92
C LEU A 70 -12.56 0.55 -8.86
N LEU A 71 -13.33 1.26 -8.02
CA LEU A 71 -14.80 1.14 -7.93
C LEU A 71 -15.51 1.41 -9.27
N GLY A 72 -14.89 2.15 -10.20
CA GLY A 72 -15.42 2.35 -11.54
C GLY A 72 -15.50 1.06 -12.38
N SER A 73 -14.77 0.02 -11.99
CA SER A 73 -14.66 -1.25 -12.72
C SER A 73 -15.13 -2.48 -11.94
N VAL A 74 -15.28 -2.38 -10.62
CA VAL A 74 -15.65 -3.50 -9.74
C VAL A 74 -16.70 -3.08 -8.72
N LYS A 75 -17.45 -4.06 -8.20
CA LYS A 75 -18.38 -3.84 -7.08
C LYS A 75 -17.66 -4.04 -5.74
N ALA A 76 -18.13 -3.37 -4.69
CA ALA A 76 -17.67 -3.62 -3.33
C ALA A 76 -18.82 -3.37 -2.35
N ASP A 77 -18.64 -3.81 -1.11
CA ASP A 77 -19.56 -3.54 -0.01
C ASP A 77 -19.07 -2.38 0.88
N VAL A 78 -17.76 -2.12 0.91
CA VAL A 78 -17.13 -1.11 1.76
C VAL A 78 -15.71 -0.81 1.27
N VAL A 79 -15.20 0.38 1.59
CA VAL A 79 -13.80 0.76 1.39
C VAL A 79 -13.10 0.86 2.75
N HIS A 80 -11.95 0.22 2.90
CA HIS A 80 -11.07 0.38 4.05
C HIS A 80 -9.90 1.27 3.67
N LEU A 81 -9.56 2.24 4.52
CA LEU A 81 -8.39 3.10 4.35
C LEU A 81 -7.32 2.76 5.38
N ASP A 82 -6.03 2.88 5.00
CA ASP A 82 -4.92 2.76 5.95
C ASP A 82 -4.77 3.99 6.86
N LEU A 83 -5.80 4.22 7.67
CA LEU A 83 -5.83 5.31 8.60
C LEU A 83 -6.49 4.82 9.89
N SER A 84 -5.72 4.64 10.96
CA SER A 84 -6.22 4.06 12.21
C SER A 84 -6.99 5.09 13.05
N LEU A 85 -8.28 5.30 12.74
CA LEU A 85 -9.15 6.27 13.44
C LEU A 85 -10.42 5.61 13.99
N GLY A 86 -10.31 4.36 14.45
CA GLY A 86 -11.40 3.66 15.13
C GLY A 86 -12.51 3.16 14.21
N SER A 87 -12.22 2.95 12.93
CA SER A 87 -13.19 2.50 11.91
C SER A 87 -14.34 3.47 11.66
N LEU A 88 -14.13 4.76 11.93
CA LEU A 88 -15.12 5.79 11.63
C LEU A 88 -15.24 6.00 10.12
N PRO A 89 -16.46 6.25 9.61
CA PRO A 89 -16.65 6.78 8.26
C PRO A 89 -15.88 8.09 8.09
N LEU A 90 -15.14 8.25 7.00
CA LEU A 90 -14.38 9.47 6.73
C LEU A 90 -15.28 10.70 6.65
N GLU A 91 -16.52 10.54 6.20
CA GLU A 91 -17.49 11.62 6.11
C GLU A 91 -17.87 12.19 7.48
N ASP A 92 -17.80 11.37 8.53
CA ASP A 92 -18.13 11.78 9.89
C ASP A 92 -16.95 12.45 10.58
N LEU A 93 -15.71 12.28 10.07
CA LEU A 93 -14.51 12.84 10.70
C LEU A 93 -14.55 14.38 10.75
N SER A 94 -14.52 14.89 11.98
CA SER A 94 -14.46 16.30 12.30
C SER A 94 -13.16 16.67 13.03
N PRO A 95 -12.75 17.95 12.99
CA PRO A 95 -11.63 18.43 13.78
C PRO A 95 -11.78 18.16 15.28
N ILE A 96 -13.01 18.18 15.79
CA ILE A 96 -13.32 17.91 17.20
C ILE A 96 -13.03 16.43 17.54
N GLN A 97 -13.51 15.49 16.72
CA GLN A 97 -13.21 14.07 16.93
C GLN A 97 -11.72 13.77 16.81
N LEU A 98 -11.02 14.35 15.82
CA LEU A 98 -9.57 14.20 15.67
C LEU A 98 -8.79 14.75 16.88
N SER A 99 -9.32 15.78 17.53
CA SER A 99 -8.71 16.37 18.74
C SER A 99 -8.83 15.44 19.96
N ASN A 100 -9.91 14.66 20.02
CA ASN A 100 -10.17 13.69 21.10
C ASN A 100 -9.49 12.33 20.88
N MET A 101 -8.89 12.11 19.71
CA MET A 101 -8.18 10.86 19.39
C MET A 101 -6.75 10.83 19.95
N ARG A 102 -6.30 9.63 20.30
CA ARG A 102 -4.93 9.32 20.75
C ARG A 102 -3.94 9.27 19.57
N ILE A 103 -3.80 10.39 18.87
CA ILE A 103 -2.83 10.57 17.76
C ILE A 103 -1.79 11.61 18.13
N SER A 104 -0.59 11.51 17.54
CA SER A 104 0.47 12.50 17.78
C SER A 104 0.06 13.88 17.26
N SER A 105 0.56 14.95 17.89
CA SER A 105 0.27 16.33 17.48
C SER A 105 0.65 16.60 16.03
N LYS A 106 1.79 16.05 15.57
CA LYS A 106 2.24 16.12 14.18
C LYS A 106 1.27 15.41 13.24
N ALA A 107 0.90 14.15 13.51
CA ALA A 107 -0.06 13.41 12.70
C ALA A 107 -1.41 14.13 12.61
N ARG A 108 -1.89 14.66 13.73
CA ARG A 108 -3.13 15.46 13.79
C ARG A 108 -3.07 16.67 12.87
N GLN A 109 -2.00 17.46 12.93
CA GLN A 109 -1.85 18.64 12.08
C GLN A 109 -1.85 18.29 10.58
N HIS A 110 -1.16 17.22 10.18
CA HIS A 110 -1.19 16.77 8.80
C HIS A 110 -2.58 16.29 8.38
N LEU A 111 -3.24 15.48 9.21
CA LEU A 111 -4.59 14.98 8.92
C LEU A 111 -5.61 16.11 8.80
N LEU A 112 -5.57 17.11 9.69
CA LEU A 112 -6.48 18.27 9.62
C LEU A 112 -6.35 19.03 8.28
N ARG A 113 -5.14 19.12 7.71
CA ARG A 113 -4.92 19.77 6.40
C ARG A 113 -5.49 18.94 5.25
N LEU A 114 -5.43 17.61 5.35
CA LEU A 114 -5.88 16.68 4.31
C LEU A 114 -7.37 16.35 4.39
N LEU A 115 -7.98 16.52 5.57
CA LEU A 115 -9.36 16.16 5.87
C LEU A 115 -10.38 16.70 4.85
N PRO A 116 -10.31 17.96 4.37
CA PRO A 116 -11.26 18.44 3.36
C PRO A 116 -11.21 17.64 2.06
N ARG A 117 -10.01 17.24 1.61
CA ARG A 117 -9.82 16.45 0.40
C ARG A 117 -10.29 15.00 0.61
N LEU A 118 -9.94 14.40 1.75
CA LEU A 118 -10.38 13.05 2.10
C LEU A 118 -11.92 12.97 2.15
N ARG A 119 -12.58 13.93 2.83
CA ARG A 119 -14.04 13.99 2.90
C ARG A 119 -14.68 14.19 1.54
N LYS A 120 -14.11 15.05 0.69
CA LYS A 120 -14.61 15.24 -0.68
C LYS A 120 -14.67 13.92 -1.44
N VAL A 121 -13.59 13.14 -1.46
CA VAL A 121 -13.56 11.88 -2.21
C VAL A 121 -14.43 10.80 -1.54
N ALA A 122 -14.46 10.74 -0.21
CA ALA A 122 -15.34 9.83 0.52
C ALA A 122 -16.82 10.09 0.21
N SER A 123 -17.26 11.35 0.23
CA SER A 123 -18.64 11.72 -0.12
C SER A 123 -18.95 11.48 -1.59
N GLU A 124 -17.98 11.62 -2.50
CA GLU A 124 -18.15 11.18 -3.89
C GLU A 124 -18.40 9.68 -3.97
N ILE A 125 -17.61 8.85 -3.26
CA ILE A 125 -17.79 7.39 -3.21
C ILE A 125 -19.17 7.04 -2.66
N LYS A 126 -19.58 7.66 -1.55
CA LYS A 126 -20.90 7.41 -0.93
C LYS A 126 -22.04 7.79 -1.87
N ARG A 127 -21.96 8.95 -2.52
CA ARG A 127 -23.00 9.42 -3.43
C ARG A 127 -23.13 8.55 -4.69
N VAL A 128 -22.01 8.14 -5.28
CA VAL A 128 -22.01 7.41 -6.57
C VAL A 128 -22.23 5.91 -6.36
N TYR A 129 -21.61 5.33 -5.35
CA TYR A 129 -21.59 3.87 -5.14
C TYR A 129 -22.39 3.42 -3.91
N GLY A 130 -22.85 4.34 -3.06
CA GLY A 130 -23.58 4.00 -1.82
C GLY A 130 -22.70 3.46 -0.70
N LEU A 131 -21.37 3.52 -0.84
CA LEU A 131 -20.41 2.85 0.05
C LEU A 131 -19.80 3.80 1.07
N ASP A 132 -19.56 3.30 2.28
CA ASP A 132 -18.77 4.00 3.29
C ASP A 132 -17.28 3.78 3.06
N VAL A 133 -16.49 4.81 3.36
CA VAL A 133 -15.03 4.74 3.44
C VAL A 133 -14.64 4.78 4.91
N LEU A 134 -14.10 3.67 5.43
CA LEU A 134 -13.81 3.48 6.85
C LEU A 134 -12.32 3.63 7.13
N ALA A 135 -12.00 4.48 8.11
CA ALA A 135 -10.64 4.66 8.63
C ALA A 135 -10.28 3.54 9.63
N ILE A 136 -9.95 2.36 9.11
CA ILE A 136 -9.64 1.16 9.90
C ILE A 136 -8.13 1.05 10.19
N GLY A 137 -7.29 1.32 9.19
CA GLY A 137 -5.84 1.17 9.33
C GLY A 137 -5.38 -0.30 9.36
N LYS A 138 -4.37 -0.54 10.19
CA LYS A 138 -3.63 -1.82 10.28
C LYS A 138 -4.44 -3.02 10.75
N GLU A 139 -5.63 -2.80 11.30
CA GLU A 139 -6.56 -3.88 11.69
C GLU A 139 -7.31 -4.49 10.50
N SER A 140 -7.16 -3.90 9.30
CA SER A 140 -7.80 -4.37 8.07
C SER A 140 -6.88 -5.30 7.27
N ILE A 141 -7.25 -6.58 7.15
CA ILE A 141 -6.56 -7.53 6.26
C ILE A 141 -6.53 -7.02 4.79
N PRO A 142 -7.62 -6.45 4.23
CA PRO A 142 -7.56 -5.82 2.91
C PRO A 142 -6.53 -4.69 2.78
N VAL A 143 -6.29 -3.90 3.83
CA VAL A 143 -5.21 -2.89 3.84
C VAL A 143 -3.86 -3.58 3.73
N ARG A 144 -3.65 -4.64 4.51
CA ARG A 144 -2.42 -5.44 4.43
C ARG A 144 -2.20 -6.09 3.07
N VAL A 145 -3.26 -6.59 2.43
CA VAL A 145 -3.19 -7.11 1.05
C VAL A 145 -2.83 -5.99 0.06
N ALA A 146 -3.37 -4.78 0.25
CA ALA A 146 -3.02 -3.62 -0.55
C ALA A 146 -1.54 -3.26 -0.38
N GLU A 147 -1.02 -3.21 0.85
CA GLU A 147 0.39 -2.95 1.16
C GLU A 147 1.33 -3.93 0.47
N LEU A 148 1.06 -5.24 0.60
CA LEU A 148 1.88 -6.27 -0.01
C LEU A 148 1.80 -6.25 -1.54
N THR A 149 0.63 -5.90 -2.10
CA THR A 149 0.45 -5.79 -3.55
C THR A 149 1.16 -4.56 -4.10
N ALA A 150 1.01 -3.41 -3.45
CA ALA A 150 1.74 -2.18 -3.77
C ALA A 150 3.25 -2.43 -3.69
N ALA A 151 3.71 -3.18 -2.69
CA ALA A 151 5.12 -3.51 -2.55
C ALA A 151 5.65 -4.42 -3.66
N ALA A 152 4.89 -5.45 -4.05
CA ALA A 152 5.28 -6.32 -5.14
C ALA A 152 5.43 -5.54 -6.46
N GLU A 153 4.45 -4.69 -6.77
CA GLU A 153 4.45 -3.86 -7.97
C GLU A 153 5.55 -2.81 -7.92
N ALA A 154 5.75 -2.17 -6.77
CA ALA A 154 6.82 -1.21 -6.54
C ALA A 154 8.21 -1.83 -6.73
N VAL A 155 8.46 -3.05 -6.23
CA VAL A 155 9.75 -3.73 -6.49
C VAL A 155 9.93 -3.98 -7.97
N LEU A 156 8.90 -4.43 -8.69
CA LEU A 156 8.99 -4.65 -10.13
C LEU A 156 9.29 -3.35 -10.90
N ILE A 157 8.59 -2.26 -10.56
CA ILE A 157 8.81 -0.91 -11.12
C ILE A 157 10.24 -0.44 -10.85
N ALA A 158 10.71 -0.56 -9.61
CA ALA A 158 12.07 -0.17 -9.23
C ALA A 158 13.13 -1.01 -9.94
N CYS A 159 12.88 -2.31 -10.18
CA CYS A 159 13.78 -3.13 -11.00
C CYS A 159 13.84 -2.62 -12.44
N GLY A 160 12.72 -2.17 -13.01
CA GLY A 160 12.68 -1.53 -14.33
C GLY A 160 13.52 -0.25 -14.36
N GLN A 161 13.36 0.60 -13.37
CA GLN A 161 14.13 1.84 -13.23
C GLN A 161 15.63 1.58 -13.09
N ALA A 162 16.03 0.62 -12.24
CA ALA A 162 17.44 0.23 -12.08
C ALA A 162 18.09 -0.21 -13.40
N LEU A 163 17.33 -0.88 -14.27
CA LEU A 163 17.81 -1.28 -15.60
C LEU A 163 17.93 -0.10 -16.57
N GLU A 164 16.96 0.82 -16.54
CA GLU A 164 16.95 2.02 -17.39
C GLU A 164 18.10 2.97 -17.04
N GLU A 165 18.29 3.22 -15.74
CA GLU A 165 19.32 4.14 -15.22
C GLU A 165 20.70 3.48 -15.13
N LYS A 166 20.75 2.14 -15.19
CA LYS A 166 21.97 1.33 -14.98
C LYS A 166 22.59 1.54 -13.60
N GLU A 167 21.74 1.74 -12.60
CA GLU A 167 22.13 1.98 -11.22
C GLU A 167 21.61 0.86 -10.30
N GLU A 168 22.36 0.57 -9.24
CA GLU A 168 21.89 -0.31 -8.18
C GLU A 168 20.92 0.47 -7.28
N LEU A 169 19.83 -0.18 -6.85
CA LEU A 169 18.87 0.41 -5.93
C LEU A 169 18.83 -0.37 -4.62
N LEU A 170 18.64 0.36 -3.52
CA LEU A 170 18.32 -0.21 -2.21
C LEU A 170 16.86 0.11 -1.89
N LEU A 171 16.06 -0.92 -1.66
CA LEU A 171 14.63 -0.79 -1.39
C LEU A 171 14.30 -1.19 0.04
N GLY A 172 13.49 -0.38 0.74
CA GLY A 172 12.90 -0.71 2.02
C GLY A 172 11.52 -1.33 1.81
N LEU A 173 11.37 -2.59 2.20
CA LEU A 173 10.11 -3.33 2.07
C LEU A 173 9.16 -3.05 3.25
N PRO A 174 7.85 -3.31 3.11
CA PRO A 174 6.90 -3.31 4.22
C PRO A 174 7.35 -4.04 5.45
N SER A 175 6.71 -3.71 6.57
CA SER A 175 6.97 -4.42 7.82
C SER A 175 6.58 -5.89 7.69
N ARG A 176 7.44 -6.77 8.21
CA ARG A 176 7.25 -8.21 8.37
C ARG A 176 6.72 -8.87 7.10
N CYS A 177 7.35 -8.59 5.97
CA CYS A 177 7.09 -9.31 4.73
C CYS A 177 8.37 -9.96 4.19
N GLN A 178 8.20 -10.85 3.21
CA GLN A 178 9.30 -11.47 2.49
C GLN A 178 8.97 -11.55 0.99
N PRO A 179 9.89 -11.11 0.11
CA PRO A 179 9.74 -11.30 -1.32
C PRO A 179 10.03 -12.76 -1.70
N CYS A 180 9.24 -13.30 -2.60
CA CYS A 180 9.42 -14.63 -3.18
C CYS A 180 9.13 -14.58 -4.68
N MET A 181 10.06 -15.07 -5.49
CA MET A 181 9.85 -15.18 -6.93
C MET A 181 9.34 -16.58 -7.27
N THR A 182 8.31 -16.66 -8.10
CA THR A 182 7.81 -17.93 -8.64
C THR A 182 7.41 -17.73 -10.09
N GLY A 183 8.16 -18.34 -11.01
CA GLY A 183 7.98 -18.12 -12.44
C GLY A 183 8.16 -16.64 -12.82
N ARG A 184 7.15 -16.04 -13.45
CA ARG A 184 7.12 -14.61 -13.82
C ARG A 184 6.43 -13.72 -12.78
N ARG A 185 6.22 -14.21 -11.56
CA ARG A 185 5.54 -13.44 -10.52
C ARG A 185 6.46 -13.18 -9.36
N LEU A 186 6.41 -11.96 -8.86
CA LEU A 186 6.99 -11.57 -7.59
C LEU A 186 5.85 -11.52 -6.57
N TYR A 187 5.96 -12.33 -5.54
CA TYR A 187 5.05 -12.33 -4.40
C TYR A 187 5.72 -11.65 -3.21
N LEU A 188 4.93 -10.91 -2.44
CA LEU A 188 5.30 -10.42 -1.12
C LEU A 188 4.39 -11.11 -0.10
N HIS A 189 4.97 -11.97 0.72
CA HIS A 189 4.26 -12.74 1.75
C HIS A 189 4.34 -12.04 3.09
N SER A 190 3.25 -12.04 3.86
CA SER A 190 3.33 -11.65 5.26
C SER A 190 4.11 -12.69 6.09
N LEU A 191 4.88 -12.19 7.06
CA LEU A 191 5.58 -12.96 8.08
C LEU A 191 4.87 -12.86 9.45
N ILE A 192 3.72 -12.19 9.51
CA ILE A 192 2.91 -12.14 10.75
C ILE A 192 2.20 -13.48 10.90
N ALA A 193 2.44 -14.17 12.01
CA ALA A 193 1.95 -15.54 12.22
C ALA A 193 0.42 -15.69 12.11
N SER A 194 -0.34 -14.66 12.48
CA SER A 194 -1.80 -14.64 12.36
C SER A 194 -2.31 -14.28 10.95
N GLU A 195 -1.45 -13.83 10.04
CA GLU A 195 -1.78 -13.45 8.65
C GLU A 195 -1.46 -14.59 7.68
N HIS A 196 -1.87 -15.81 8.02
CA HIS A 196 -1.55 -17.01 7.25
C HIS A 196 -1.99 -16.90 5.78
N ASP A 197 -1.06 -17.16 4.86
CA ASP A 197 -1.21 -17.04 3.40
C ASP A 197 -1.58 -15.65 2.87
N VAL A 198 -1.51 -14.60 3.69
CA VAL A 198 -1.75 -13.23 3.20
C VAL A 198 -0.56 -12.79 2.35
N ARG A 199 -0.84 -12.41 1.10
CA ARG A 199 0.18 -12.03 0.13
C ARG A 199 -0.33 -11.01 -0.88
N GLY A 200 0.61 -10.28 -1.47
CA GLY A 200 0.40 -9.49 -2.69
C GLY A 200 1.33 -9.98 -3.79
N TYR A 201 1.05 -9.61 -5.04
CA TYR A 201 1.88 -10.02 -6.16
C TYR A 201 1.91 -9.00 -7.29
N ALA A 202 2.98 -9.08 -8.08
CA ALA A 202 3.16 -8.40 -9.36
C ALA A 202 3.52 -9.42 -10.44
N GLU A 203 3.11 -9.14 -11.67
CA GLU A 203 3.36 -10.01 -12.83
C GLU A 203 4.36 -9.34 -13.76
N ASP A 204 5.49 -10.00 -13.97
CA ASP A 204 6.58 -9.54 -14.82
C ASP A 204 6.33 -9.95 -16.27
N THR A 205 5.55 -9.13 -16.97
CA THR A 205 5.25 -9.33 -18.39
C THR A 205 6.44 -9.04 -19.30
N GLU A 206 7.38 -8.20 -18.84
CA GLU A 206 8.51 -7.69 -19.63
C GLU A 206 9.84 -8.43 -19.37
N GLY A 207 9.84 -9.39 -18.45
CA GLY A 207 11.02 -10.16 -18.08
C GLY A 207 12.08 -9.33 -17.35
N VAL A 208 11.68 -8.27 -16.65
CA VAL A 208 12.53 -7.38 -15.86
C VAL A 208 13.23 -8.15 -14.74
N LEU A 209 12.52 -9.01 -14.01
CA LEU A 209 13.07 -9.78 -12.89
C LEU A 209 14.15 -10.77 -13.35
N GLY A 210 14.09 -11.19 -14.61
CA GLY A 210 15.11 -12.03 -15.22
C GLY A 210 16.46 -11.34 -15.40
N LYS A 211 16.50 -10.00 -15.44
CA LYS A 211 17.67 -9.17 -15.78
C LYS A 211 18.35 -8.55 -14.55
N VAL A 212 17.76 -8.71 -13.37
CA VAL A 212 18.30 -8.18 -12.12
C VAL A 212 18.57 -9.30 -11.11
N ASN A 213 19.56 -9.10 -10.26
CA ASN A 213 19.78 -9.89 -9.06
C ASN A 213 19.21 -9.15 -7.86
N MET A 214 18.44 -9.84 -7.03
CA MET A 214 17.83 -9.27 -5.83
C MET A 214 18.37 -9.98 -4.59
N VAL A 215 18.93 -9.21 -3.66
CA VAL A 215 19.50 -9.72 -2.41
C VAL A 215 18.75 -9.11 -1.23
N GLU A 216 18.07 -9.96 -0.50
CA GLU A 216 17.30 -9.60 0.69
C GLU A 216 18.20 -9.56 1.93
N THR A 217 18.06 -8.51 2.75
CA THR A 217 18.72 -8.37 4.05
C THR A 217 17.77 -7.79 5.10
N LEU A 218 18.15 -7.88 6.38
CA LEU A 218 17.43 -7.16 7.44
C LEU A 218 17.77 -5.67 7.37
N ASN A 219 16.78 -4.80 7.60
CA ASN A 219 17.05 -3.37 7.71
C ASN A 219 17.66 -3.07 9.11
N PRO A 220 18.91 -2.61 9.20
CA PRO A 220 19.59 -2.36 10.48
C PRO A 220 18.98 -1.17 11.25
N CYS A 221 18.33 -0.24 10.56
CA CYS A 221 17.75 0.98 11.12
C CYS A 221 16.27 0.83 11.51
N ALA A 222 15.60 -0.23 11.04
CA ALA A 222 14.15 -0.42 11.21
C ALA A 222 13.80 -1.89 11.52
N ARG A 223 13.67 -2.22 12.82
CA ARG A 223 13.31 -3.58 13.25
C ARG A 223 11.98 -4.04 12.65
N GLY A 224 11.98 -5.23 12.10
CA GLY A 224 10.81 -5.84 11.46
C GLY A 224 10.63 -5.42 10.01
N PHE A 225 11.47 -4.53 9.48
CA PHE A 225 11.51 -4.21 8.06
C PHE A 225 12.70 -4.93 7.41
N ARG A 226 12.58 -5.17 6.11
CA ARG A 226 13.62 -5.77 5.30
C ARG A 226 14.12 -4.78 4.26
N ALA A 227 15.34 -4.96 3.83
CA ALA A 227 15.90 -4.25 2.70
C ALA A 227 16.12 -5.22 1.55
N LEU A 228 15.97 -4.73 0.32
CA LEU A 228 16.16 -5.49 -0.90
C LEU A 228 17.11 -4.71 -1.80
N GLN A 229 18.31 -5.24 -1.99
CA GLN A 229 19.28 -4.68 -2.92
C GLN A 229 19.00 -5.23 -4.31
N VAL A 230 18.80 -4.33 -5.27
CA VAL A 230 18.56 -4.66 -6.68
C VAL A 230 19.82 -4.29 -7.47
N LYS A 231 20.41 -5.29 -8.13
CA LYS A 231 21.61 -5.15 -8.96
C LYS A 231 21.35 -5.62 -10.38
N LEU A 232 22.00 -5.02 -11.35
CA LEU A 232 21.96 -5.52 -12.73
C LEU A 232 22.69 -6.87 -12.81
N LYS A 233 22.14 -7.84 -13.56
CA LYS A 233 22.90 -9.03 -13.93
C LYS A 233 23.95 -8.64 -14.98
N LYS A 234 25.17 -9.11 -14.77
CA LYS A 234 26.25 -8.99 -15.76
C LYS A 234 26.01 -9.95 -16.92
#